data_AF-A0A803YKU5-F1
#
_entry.id   AF-A0A803YKU5-F1
#
_cell.length_a   1.000
_cell.length_b   1.000
_cell.length_c   1.000
_cell.angle_alpha   90.00
_cell.angle_beta   90.00
_cell.angle_gamma   90.00
#
_symmetry.space_group_name_H-M   'P 1'
#
loop_
_entity.id
_entity.type
_entity.pdbx_description
1 polymer ?
#
loop_
_entity_poly.entity_id
_entity_poly.type
_entity_poly.pdbx_seq_one_letter_code
_entity_poly.pdbx_strand_id
1 'polypeptide(L)' 'MTDRSAFDTNVITMTRFVMEEGRRAKGTGEFTQLLNSLCTAVKAISTAVRKAGIANL' A
#
# COMPACT_ATOMS: atom_id res chain seq x y z
N MET A 1 -38.51 1.02 -0.47
CA MET A 1 -37.74 2.13 0.09
C MET A 1 -36.33 2.02 -0.46
N THR A 2 -35.92 2.93 -1.33
CA THR A 2 -34.57 2.94 -1.92
C THR A 2 -33.59 3.28 -0.81
N ASP A 3 -32.75 2.33 -0.42
CA ASP A 3 -31.68 2.53 0.56
C ASP A 3 -30.72 3.61 0.01
N ARG A 4 -30.90 4.86 0.46
CA ARG A 4 -29.92 5.93 0.24
C ARG A 4 -28.82 5.72 1.26
N SER A 5 -27.99 4.71 1.04
CA SER A 5 -26.74 4.58 1.77
C SER A 5 -25.88 5.82 1.49
N ALA A 6 -25.27 6.37 2.53
CA ALA A 6 -24.34 7.48 2.38
C ALA A 6 -23.17 7.05 1.49
N PHE A 7 -22.58 8.00 0.73
CA PHE A 7 -21.46 7.72 -0.15
C PHE A 7 -20.30 7.08 0.64
N ASP A 8 -19.87 5.88 0.25
CA ASP A 8 -18.76 5.19 0.90
C ASP A 8 -17.43 5.84 0.51
N THR A 9 -16.81 6.54 1.45
CA THR A 9 -15.52 7.22 1.28
C THR A 9 -14.35 6.39 1.83
N ASN A 10 -14.55 5.10 2.12
CA ASN A 10 -13.53 4.26 2.72
C ASN A 10 -12.46 3.81 1.71
N VAL A 11 -11.41 4.63 1.54
CA VAL A 11 -10.23 4.24 0.74
C VAL A 11 -9.30 3.35 1.57
N ILE A 12 -8.96 2.18 1.01
CA ILE A 12 -8.01 1.25 1.62
C ILE A 12 -6.66 1.37 0.91
N THR A 13 -5.65 1.84 1.65
CA THR A 13 -4.27 1.86 1.16
C THR A 13 -3.57 0.54 1.42
N MET A 14 -2.49 0.26 0.69
CA MET A 14 -1.68 -0.95 0.90
C MET A 14 -1.22 -1.08 2.36
N THR A 15 -0.74 0.01 2.97
CA THR A 15 -0.31 -0.01 4.38
C THR A 15 -1.48 -0.35 5.32
N ARG A 16 -2.66 0.23 5.09
CA ARG A 16 -3.85 -0.08 5.92
C ARG A 16 -4.25 -1.55 5.78
N PHE A 17 -4.34 -2.06 4.55
CA PHE A 17 -4.67 -3.45 4.29
C PHE A 17 -3.70 -4.41 5.00
N VAL A 18 -2.39 -4.22 4.83
CA VAL A 18 -1.38 -5.11 5.42
C VAL A 18 -1.39 -5.05 6.96
N MET A 19 -1.69 -3.90 7.56
CA MET A 19 -1.86 -3.79 9.01
C MET A 19 -3.10 -4.52 9.52
N GLU A 20 -4.23 -4.38 8.82
CA GLU A 20 -5.47 -5.06 9.18
C GLU A 20 -5.33 -6.59 9.06
N GLU A 21 -4.72 -7.08 7.99
CA GLU A 21 -4.43 -8.51 7.81
C GLU A 21 -3.45 -9.04 8.84
N GLY A 22 -2.38 -8.30 9.15
CA GLY A 22 -1.42 -8.68 10.19
C GLY A 22 -2.09 -8.82 11.57
N ARG A 23 -3.01 -7.90 11.90
CA ARG A 23 -3.80 -7.96 13.14
C ARG A 23 -4.78 -9.13 13.14
N ARG A 24 -5.47 -9.40 12.02
CA ARG A 24 -6.36 -10.56 11.87
C ARG A 24 -5.61 -11.88 12.07
N ALA A 25 -4.38 -11.96 11.59
CA ALA A 25 -3.49 -13.10 11.77
C ALA A 25 -2.86 -13.19 13.17
N LYS A 26 -3.08 -12.19 14.06
CA LYS A 26 -2.42 -12.07 15.37
C LYS A 26 -0.89 -12.16 15.28
N GLY A 27 -0.32 -11.64 14.18
CA GLY A 27 1.12 -11.69 13.93
C GLY A 27 1.91 -10.70 14.79
N THR A 28 3.22 -10.93 14.89
CA THR A 28 4.19 -10.07 15.60
C THR A 28 4.41 -8.71 14.93
N GLY A 29 4.02 -8.57 13.66
CA GLY A 29 4.21 -7.36 12.85
C GLY A 29 5.47 -7.36 11.99
N GLU A 30 6.36 -8.35 12.13
CA GLU A 30 7.60 -8.44 11.35
C GLU A 30 7.32 -8.56 9.84
N PHE A 31 6.32 -9.37 9.46
CA PHE A 31 5.92 -9.48 8.06
C PHE A 31 5.27 -8.20 7.53
N THR A 32 4.48 -7.51 8.36
CA THR A 32 3.91 -6.19 8.02
C THR A 32 5.03 -5.16 7.80
N GLN A 33 6.09 -5.19 8.61
CA GLN A 33 7.26 -4.32 8.44
C GLN A 33 7.99 -4.64 7.14
N LEU A 34 8.25 -5.91 6.84
CA LEU A 34 8.86 -6.35 5.59
C LEU A 34 8.09 -5.85 4.37
N LEU A 35 6.77 -6.02 4.36
CA LEU A 35 5.91 -5.60 3.26
C LEU A 35 5.91 -4.07 3.06
N ASN A 36 5.92 -3.29 4.13
CA ASN A 36 6.03 -1.82 4.03
C ASN A 36 7.41 -1.37 3.52
N SER A 37 8.48 -2.05 3.93
CA SER A 37 9.84 -1.82 3.40
C SER A 37 9.90 -2.12 1.90
N LEU A 38 9.27 -3.22 1.45
CA LEU A 38 9.16 -3.56 0.03
C LEU A 38 8.38 -2.49 -0.75
N CYS A 39 7.24 -2.03 -0.24
CA CYS A 39 6.49 -0.94 -0.86
C CYS A 39 7.35 0.32 -1.06
N THR A 40 8.19 0.65 -0.08
CA THR A 40 9.10 1.80 -0.15
C THR A 40 10.18 1.61 -1.21
N ALA A 41 10.82 0.44 -1.24
CA ALA A 41 11.81 0.10 -2.25
C ALA A 41 11.23 0.17 -3.67
N VAL A 42 10.05 -0.41 -3.89
CA VAL A 42 9.36 -0.39 -5.20
C VAL A 42 9.10 1.05 -5.67
N LYS A 43 8.62 1.93 -4.78
CA LYS A 43 8.38 3.34 -5.11
C LYS A 43 9.68 4.07 -5.48
N ALA A 44 10.76 3.81 -4.75
CA ALA A 44 12.06 4.41 -5.02
C ALA A 44 12.62 3.94 -6.38
N ILE A 45 12.57 2.64 -6.66
CA ILE A 45 13.00 2.05 -7.94
C ILE A 45 12.18 2.61 -9.09
N SER A 46 10.85 2.62 -8.96
CA SER A 46 9.96 3.17 -10.00
C SER A 46 10.28 4.63 -10.32
N THR A 47 10.57 5.43 -9.29
CA THR A 47 11.00 6.83 -9.47
C THR A 47 12.34 6.91 -10.20
N ALA A 48 13.31 6.07 -9.84
CA ALA A 48 14.62 6.04 -10.47
C ALA A 48 14.53 5.64 -11.96
N VAL A 49 13.75 4.60 -12.28
CA VAL A 49 13.51 4.15 -13.66
C VAL A 49 12.84 5.25 -14.49
N ARG A 50 11.84 5.95 -13.93
CA ARG A 50 11.20 7.07 -14.62
C ARG A 50 12.16 8.22 -14.91
N LYS A 51 13.08 8.51 -14.00
CA LYS A 51 14.15 9.51 -14.20
C LYS A 51 15.16 9.06 -15.26
N ALA A 52 15.54 7.79 -15.27
CA ALA A 52 16.44 7.23 -16.28
C ALA A 52 15.86 7.38 -17.70
N GLY A 53 14.56 7.10 -17.87
CA GLY A 53 13.87 7.30 -19.15
C GLY A 53 13.84 8.76 -19.63
N ILE A 54 13.79 9.74 -18.71
CA ILE A 54 13.91 11.18 -19.08
C ILE A 54 15.34 11.51 -19.52
N ALA A 55 16.33 10.88 -18.88
CA ALA A 55 17.74 11.05 -19.23
C ALA A 55 18.16 10.31 -20.50
N ASN A 56 17.26 9.55 -21.15
CA ASN A 56 17.54 8.62 -22.27
C ASN A 56 18.73 7.68 -21.97
N LEU A 57 18.83 7.25 -20.71
CA LEU A 57 19.76 6.20 -20.26
C LEU A 57 19.17 4.82 -20.50
#